data_AF-A0A662AKF2-F1
#
_entry.id   AF-A0A662AKF2-F1
#
_cell.length_a   1.000
_cell.length_b   1.000
_cell.length_c   1.000
_cell.angle_alpha   90.00
_cell.angle_beta   90.00
_cell.angle_gamma   90.00
#
_symmetry.space_group_name_H-M   'P 1'
#
loop_
_entity.id
_entity.type
_entity.pdbx_description
1 polymer ?
#
loop_
_entity_poly.entity_id
_entity_poly.type
_entity_poly.pdbx_seq_one_letter_code
_entity_poly.pdbx_strand_id
1 'polypeptide(L)' 'MIKKLVEGLKEDPELRYGWKSNIAMAFYDEYLNYKKYMDKKYINKRDLHLIANDAADNFINLLIKDVEDENN' A
#
# COMPACT_ATOMS: atom_id res chain seq x y z
N MET A 1 0.82 16.79 -10.94
CA MET A 1 0.94 16.00 -9.70
C MET A 1 1.49 14.61 -9.99
N ILE A 2 0.79 13.74 -10.73
CA ILE A 2 1.30 12.41 -11.13
C ILE A 2 2.61 12.48 -11.93
N LYS A 3 2.76 13.45 -12.86
CA LYS A 3 3.98 13.59 -13.67
C LYS A 3 5.26 13.78 -12.83
N LYS A 4 5.21 14.65 -11.81
CA LYS A 4 6.34 14.88 -10.89
C LYS A 4 6.68 13.63 -10.07
N LEU A 5 5.66 12.90 -9.60
CA LEU A 5 5.87 11.63 -8.91
C LEU A 5 6.55 10.61 -9.83
N VAL A 6 6.09 10.48 -11.08
CA VAL A 6 6.68 9.56 -12.06
C VAL A 6 8.12 9.94 -12.41
N GLU A 7 8.42 11.25 -12.53
CA GLU A 7 9.78 11.75 -12.72
C GLU A 7 10.67 11.39 -11.52
N GLY A 8 10.21 11.66 -10.30
CA GLY A 8 10.92 11.27 -9.07
C GLY A 8 11.20 9.76 -8.99
N LEU A 9 10.20 8.91 -9.27
CA LEU A 9 10.37 7.45 -9.26
C LEU A 9 11.36 6.94 -10.34
N LYS A 10 11.54 7.68 -11.43
CA LYS A 10 12.51 7.34 -12.49
C LYS A 10 13.92 7.78 -12.12
N GLU A 11 14.06 8.99 -11.61
CA GLU A 11 15.34 9.66 -11.38
C GLU A 11 15.98 9.26 -10.05
N ASP A 12 15.18 8.92 -9.04
CA ASP A 12 15.63 8.54 -7.71
C ASP A 12 15.34 7.04 -7.42
N PRO A 13 16.37 6.18 -7.47
CA PRO A 13 16.25 4.75 -7.14
C PRO A 13 15.84 4.47 -5.70
N GLU A 14 16.24 5.31 -4.74
CA GLU A 14 15.91 5.14 -3.33
C GLU A 14 14.44 5.46 -3.09
N LEU A 15 13.96 6.56 -3.68
CA LEU A 15 12.53 6.89 -3.68
C LEU A 15 11.73 5.74 -4.29
N ARG A 16 12.12 5.24 -5.45
CA ARG A 16 11.43 4.09 -6.09
C ARG A 16 11.42 2.85 -5.19
N TYR A 17 12.55 2.56 -4.53
CA TYR A 17 12.66 1.43 -3.61
C TYR A 17 11.73 1.61 -2.39
N GLY A 18 11.68 2.79 -1.81
CA GLY A 18 10.79 3.13 -0.69
C GLY A 18 9.32 2.94 -1.07
N TRP A 19 8.88 3.52 -2.19
CA TRP A 19 7.51 3.36 -2.68
C TRP A 19 7.14 1.90 -2.93
N LYS A 20 8.01 1.14 -3.60
CA LYS A 20 7.80 -0.29 -3.83
C LYS A 20 7.68 -1.05 -2.50
N SER A 21 8.53 -0.75 -1.52
CA SER A 21 8.55 -1.42 -0.23
C SER A 21 7.29 -1.13 0.58
N ASN A 22 6.83 0.13 0.58
CA ASN A 22 5.61 0.53 1.30
C ASN A 22 4.36 -0.11 0.70
N ILE A 23 4.24 -0.15 -0.64
CA ILE A 23 3.12 -0.84 -1.31
C ILE A 23 3.13 -2.34 -0.99
N ALA A 24 4.31 -2.98 -1.01
CA ALA A 24 4.43 -4.39 -0.69
C ALA A 24 4.06 -4.68 0.78
N MET A 25 4.47 -3.80 1.70
CA MET A 25 4.14 -3.94 3.11
C MET A 25 2.65 -3.76 3.38
N ALA A 26 2.01 -2.76 2.78
CA ALA A 26 0.56 -2.55 2.90
C ALA A 26 -0.22 -3.81 2.48
N PHE A 27 0.17 -4.44 1.37
CA PHE A 27 -0.45 -5.71 0.96
C PHE A 27 -0.20 -6.84 1.97
N TYR A 28 1.03 -6.97 2.47
CA TYR A 28 1.39 -8.02 3.42
C TYR A 28 0.63 -7.88 4.75
N ASP A 29 0.52 -6.67 5.26
CA ASP A 29 -0.22 -6.37 6.50
C ASP A 29 -1.70 -6.70 6.34
N GLU A 30 -2.34 -6.29 5.24
CA GLU A 30 -3.73 -6.64 4.98
C GLU A 30 -3.93 -8.15 4.76
N TYR A 31 -2.99 -8.83 4.12
CA TYR A 31 -3.04 -10.28 3.99
C TYR A 31 -3.02 -10.98 5.36
N LEU A 32 -2.13 -10.55 6.26
CA LEU A 32 -2.05 -11.10 7.61
C LEU A 32 -3.31 -10.78 8.43
N ASN A 33 -3.79 -9.55 8.35
CA ASN A 33 -5.01 -9.11 9.01
C ASN A 33 -6.21 -9.93 8.55
N TYR A 34 -6.42 -10.03 7.24
CA TYR A 34 -7.50 -10.80 6.65
C TYR A 34 -7.47 -12.27 7.10
N LYS A 35 -6.30 -12.90 7.06
CA LYS A 35 -6.13 -14.29 7.50
C LYS A 35 -6.48 -14.47 8.98
N LYS A 36 -6.08 -13.51 9.82
CA LYS A 36 -6.37 -13.51 11.26
C LYS A 36 -7.86 -13.31 11.56
N TYR A 37 -8.53 -12.36 10.89
CA TYR A 37 -9.93 -12.03 11.16
C TYR A 37 -10.93 -13.02 10.57
N MET A 38 -10.62 -13.59 9.41
CA MET A 38 -11.51 -14.54 8.73
C MET A 38 -11.29 -16.00 9.14
N ASP A 39 -10.31 -16.28 10.01
CA ASP A 39 -9.89 -17.62 10.46
C ASP A 39 -9.68 -18.62 9.29
N LYS A 40 -9.14 -18.11 8.17
CA LYS A 40 -8.94 -18.91 6.96
C LYS A 40 -7.55 -19.52 6.92
N LYS A 41 -7.49 -20.85 6.73
CA LYS A 41 -6.22 -21.54 6.45
C LYS A 41 -5.65 -21.23 5.07
N TYR A 42 -6.52 -21.00 4.08
CA TYR A 42 -6.16 -20.75 2.68
C TYR A 42 -6.89 -19.53 2.15
N ILE A 43 -6.18 -18.72 1.34
CA ILE A 43 -6.71 -17.53 0.68
C ILE A 43 -6.99 -17.88 -0.78
N ASN A 44 -8.23 -17.67 -1.22
CA ASN A 44 -8.62 -17.89 -2.61
C ASN A 44 -8.44 -16.61 -3.46
N LYS A 45 -8.67 -16.69 -4.77
CA LYS A 45 -8.52 -15.55 -5.68
C LYS A 45 -9.41 -14.36 -5.32
N ARG A 46 -10.66 -14.59 -4.90
CA ARG A 46 -11.58 -13.53 -4.49
C ARG A 46 -11.07 -12.83 -3.24
N ASP A 47 -10.57 -13.60 -2.28
CA ASP A 47 -9.98 -13.05 -1.05
C ASP A 47 -8.74 -12.20 -1.38
N LEU A 48 -7.86 -12.66 -2.28
CA LEU A 48 -6.70 -11.88 -2.74
C LEU A 48 -7.11 -10.55 -3.39
N HIS A 49 -8.17 -10.54 -4.20
CA HIS A 49 -8.68 -9.31 -4.80
C HIS A 49 -9.19 -8.33 -3.74
N LEU A 50 -9.88 -8.81 -2.71
CA LEU A 50 -10.35 -7.97 -1.60
C LEU A 50 -9.16 -7.39 -0.82
N ILE A 51 -8.23 -8.24 -0.40
CA ILE A 51 -7.00 -7.85 0.31
C ILE A 51 -6.22 -6.79 -0.49
N ALA A 52 -6.10 -6.95 -1.81
CA ALA A 52 -5.39 -6.00 -2.65
C ALA A 52 -6.06 -4.62 -2.70
N ASN A 53 -7.40 -4.57 -2.73
CA ASN A 53 -8.14 -3.31 -2.69
C ASN A 53 -8.03 -2.65 -1.31
N ASP A 54 -8.24 -3.42 -0.23
CA ASP A 54 -8.15 -2.92 1.15
C ASP A 54 -6.74 -2.36 1.43
N ALA A 55 -5.70 -3.03 0.93
CA ALA A 55 -4.32 -2.56 1.03
C ALA A 55 -4.06 -1.26 0.26
N ALA A 56 -4.65 -1.13 -0.94
CA ALA A 56 -4.53 0.09 -1.74
C ALA A 56 -5.22 1.27 -1.05
N ASP A 57 -6.43 1.06 -0.52
CA ASP A 57 -7.17 2.09 0.21
C ASP A 57 -6.40 2.54 1.47
N ASN A 58 -5.88 1.59 2.26
CA ASN A 58 -5.08 1.92 3.44
C ASN A 58 -3.79 2.66 3.08
N PHE A 59 -3.07 2.22 2.05
CA PHE A 59 -1.87 2.92 1.57
C PHE A 59 -2.16 4.36 1.15
N ILE A 60 -3.23 4.57 0.37
CA ILE A 60 -3.62 5.91 -0.10
C ILE A 60 -4.06 6.80 1.07
N ASN A 61 -4.84 6.25 2.02
CA ASN A 61 -5.30 7.00 3.18
C ASN A 61 -4.14 7.47 4.06
N LEU A 62 -3.15 6.59 4.32
CA LEU A 62 -1.96 6.96 5.06
C LEU A 62 -1.14 8.02 4.32
N LEU A 63 -0.95 7.85 3.01
CA LEU A 63 -0.24 8.82 2.18
C LEU A 63 -0.91 10.21 2.22
N ILE A 64 -2.23 10.28 2.18
CA ILE A 64 -2.97 11.55 2.27
C ILE A 64 -2.80 12.17 3.66
N LYS A 65 -2.95 11.36 4.71
CA LYS A 65 -2.83 11.82 6.10
C LYS A 65 -1.44 12.39 6.40
N ASP A 66 -0.38 11.70 5.98
CA ASP A 66 0.98 12.15 6.20
C ASP A 66 1.23 13.54 5.58
N VAL A 67 0.60 13.81 4.42
CA VAL A 67 0.66 15.13 3.76
C VAL A 67 -0.10 16.21 4.56
N GLU A 68 -1.20 15.88 5.21
CA GLU A 68 -1.95 16.84 6.03
C GLU A 68 -1.22 17.18 7.35
N ASP A 69 -0.55 16.19 7.95
CA ASP A 69 0.21 16.37 9.19
C ASP A 69 1.52 17.17 8.97
N GLU A 70 2.12 17.13 7.78
CA GLU A 70 3.29 17.97 7.42
C GLU A 70 2.94 19.46 7.17
N ASN A 71 1.66 19.79 6.97
CA ASN A 71 1.20 21.15 6.65
C ASN A 71 0.57 21.89 7.84
N ASN A 72 0.55 21.30 9.04
CA ASN A 72 0.06 21.87 10.31
C ASN A 72 1.22 22.14 11.28
#